data_AF-A0A176TAF0-F1
#
_entry.id   AF-A0A176TAF0-F1
#
_cell.length_a   1.000
_cell.length_b   1.000
_cell.length_c   1.000
_cell.angle_alpha   90.00
_cell.angle_beta   90.00
_cell.angle_gamma   90.00
#
_symmetry.space_group_name_H-M   'P 1'
#
loop_
_entity.id
_entity.type
_entity.pdbx_description
1 polymer ?
#
loop_
_entity_poly.entity_id
_entity_poly.type
_entity_poly.pdbx_seq_one_letter_code
_entity_poly.pdbx_strand_id
1 'polypeptide(L)'
;MQVNIEQTENQIIQKRSLKEVNRWMLDLNEISQECNDIELENLERSNLSKEFSTIVENNRRIQNTLLEYRNVLNNPTECIDLECDLFFYKEHKKYRNLYIEHVDNFKSLKNKMS
;
A
#
# COMPACT_ATOMS: atom_id res chain seq x y z
N MET A 1 -8.77 6.75 -39.52
CA MET A 1 -7.73 6.25 -38.60
C MET A 1 -7.94 6.97 -37.26
N GLN A 2 -8.78 6.41 -36.39
CA GLN A 2 -8.94 6.90 -35.02
C GLN A 2 -7.80 6.32 -34.20
N VAL A 3 -6.83 7.15 -33.81
CA VAL A 3 -5.84 6.75 -32.82
C VAL A 3 -6.56 6.66 -31.48
N ASN A 4 -6.39 5.52 -30.81
CA ASN A 4 -7.05 5.08 -29.59
C ASN A 4 -6.92 6.06 -28.41
N ILE A 5 -7.95 6.87 -28.18
CA ILE A 5 -8.03 7.77 -27.01
C ILE A 5 -8.17 6.94 -25.72
N GLU A 6 -9.04 5.93 -25.71
CA GLU A 6 -9.27 5.04 -24.54
C GLU A 6 -8.00 4.26 -24.12
N GLN A 7 -7.22 3.74 -25.08
CA GLN A 7 -5.95 3.07 -24.75
C GLN A 7 -4.96 4.02 -24.07
N THR A 8 -5.00 5.32 -24.39
CA THR A 8 -4.13 6.33 -23.78
C THR A 8 -4.58 6.64 -22.34
N GLU A 9 -5.89 6.72 -22.08
CA GLU A 9 -6.44 6.96 -20.75
C GLU A 9 -6.16 5.79 -19.78
N ASN A 10 -6.35 4.55 -20.24
CA ASN A 10 -6.08 3.36 -19.43
C ASN A 10 -4.59 3.25 -19.07
N GLN A 11 -3.69 3.57 -20.00
CA GLN A 11 -2.25 3.64 -19.71
C GLN A 11 -1.91 4.73 -18.68
N ILE A 12 -2.60 5.87 -18.70
CA ILE A 12 -2.41 6.94 -17.70
C ILE A 12 -2.89 6.47 -16.32
N ILE A 13 -4.06 5.85 -16.24
CA ILE A 13 -4.62 5.33 -14.98
C ILE A 13 -3.71 4.26 -14.38
N GLN A 14 -3.22 3.32 -15.20
CA GLN A 14 -2.29 2.29 -14.74
C GLN A 14 -0.97 2.88 -14.23
N LYS A 15 -0.37 3.84 -14.95
CA LYS A 15 0.84 4.53 -14.51
C LYS A 15 0.64 5.30 -13.19
N ARG A 16 -0.53 5.92 -13.01
CA ARG A 16 -0.88 6.58 -11.73
C ARG A 16 -1.03 5.56 -10.61
N SER A 17 -1.77 4.49 -10.85
CA SER A 17 -1.97 3.40 -9.89
C SER A 17 -0.64 2.79 -9.44
N LEU A 18 0.27 2.55 -10.38
CA LEU A 18 1.62 2.05 -10.10
C LEU A 18 2.41 3.01 -9.21
N LYS A 19 2.35 4.32 -9.49
CA LYS A 19 3.00 5.35 -8.65
C LYS A 19 2.44 5.36 -7.24
N GLU A 20 1.11 5.28 -7.09
CA GLU A 20 0.46 5.22 -5.78
C GLU A 20 0.89 3.98 -4.99
N VAL A 21 0.85 2.79 -5.62
CA VAL A 21 1.29 1.55 -4.97
C VAL A 21 2.76 1.62 -4.52
N ASN A 22 3.65 2.14 -5.37
CA ASN A 22 5.05 2.35 -5.00
C ASN A 22 5.17 3.32 -3.81
N ARG A 23 4.35 4.38 -3.75
CA ARG A 23 4.37 5.31 -2.61
C ARG A 23 3.89 4.64 -1.33
N TRP A 24 2.80 3.88 -1.36
CA TRP A 24 2.31 3.13 -0.20
C TRP A 24 3.37 2.16 0.32
N MET A 25 4.07 1.46 -0.57
CA MET A 25 5.19 0.60 -0.19
C MET A 25 6.34 1.38 0.46
N LEU A 26 6.66 2.60 -0.01
CA LEU A 26 7.67 3.43 0.66
C LEU A 26 7.20 3.83 2.06
N ASP A 27 5.96 4.28 2.19
CA ASP A 27 5.39 4.70 3.48
C ASP A 27 5.39 3.53 4.50
N LEU A 28 5.04 2.31 4.10
CA LEU A 28 5.07 1.13 4.98
C LEU A 28 6.50 0.79 5.47
N ASN A 29 7.52 1.06 4.65
CA ASN A 29 8.91 0.91 5.07
C ASN A 29 9.30 2.00 6.07
N GLU A 30 8.90 3.25 5.82
CA GLU A 30 9.11 4.38 6.74
C GLU A 30 8.45 4.11 8.10
N ILE A 31 7.20 3.62 8.12
CA ILE A 31 6.49 3.22 9.34
C ILE A 31 7.23 2.10 10.07
N SER A 32 7.77 1.12 9.35
CA SER A 32 8.51 0.02 9.98
C SER A 32 9.79 0.50 10.67
N GLN A 33 10.51 1.44 10.03
CA GLN A 33 11.68 2.09 10.64
C GLN A 33 11.28 2.86 11.90
N GLU A 34 10.22 3.68 11.82
CA GLU A 34 9.73 4.47 12.96
C GLU A 34 9.29 3.56 14.13
N CYS A 35 8.66 2.41 13.85
CA CYS A 35 8.32 1.44 14.90
C CYS A 35 9.57 0.89 15.61
N ASN A 36 10.63 0.57 14.85
CA ASN A 36 11.88 0.07 15.43
C ASN A 36 12.56 1.14 16.30
N ASP A 37 12.58 2.39 15.83
CA ASP A 37 13.14 3.52 16.58
C ASP A 37 12.37 3.74 17.90
N ILE A 38 11.04 3.70 17.85
CA ILE A 38 10.16 3.79 19.02
C ILE A 38 10.44 2.65 20.01
N GLU A 39 10.59 1.40 19.54
CA GLU A 39 10.89 0.26 20.40
C GLU A 39 12.26 0.40 21.09
N LEU A 40 13.27 0.92 20.38
CA LEU A 40 14.60 1.20 20.94
C LEU A 40 14.56 2.29 22.02
N GLU A 41 13.77 3.34 21.83
CA GLU A 41 13.63 4.44 22.79
C GLU A 41 12.79 4.08 24.02
N ASN A 42 11.88 3.10 23.90
CA ASN A 42 10.87 2.80 24.91
C ASN A 42 11.00 1.40 25.54
N LEU A 43 12.23 0.88 25.65
CA LEU A 43 12.57 -0.46 26.16
C LEU A 43 11.92 -0.82 27.53
N GLU A 44 11.47 0.15 28.32
CA GLU A 44 10.83 -0.06 29.62
C GLU A 44 9.30 -0.29 29.56
N ARG A 45 8.62 -0.07 28.42
CA ARG A 45 7.15 -0.24 28.28
C ARG A 45 6.77 -1.49 27.49
N SER A 46 6.68 -2.63 28.19
CA SER A 46 6.45 -3.96 27.59
C SER A 46 5.18 -4.10 26.73
N ASN A 47 4.08 -3.43 27.07
CA ASN A 47 2.81 -3.61 26.37
C ASN A 47 2.74 -2.86 25.03
N LEU A 48 3.38 -1.68 24.93
CA LEU A 48 3.40 -0.90 23.69
C LEU A 48 4.31 -1.54 22.64
N SER A 49 5.44 -2.12 23.08
CA SER A 49 6.35 -2.86 22.19
C SER A 49 5.62 -3.97 21.42
N LYS A 50 4.72 -4.72 22.04
CA LYS A 50 3.95 -5.76 21.33
C LYS A 50 3.01 -5.19 20.26
N GLU A 51 2.40 -4.04 20.50
CA GLU A 51 1.53 -3.37 19.53
C GLU A 51 2.35 -2.87 18.31
N PHE A 52 3.53 -2.29 18.53
CA PHE A 52 4.43 -1.86 17.45
C PHE A 52 4.99 -3.03 16.64
N SER A 53 5.44 -4.09 17.30
CA SER A 53 5.85 -5.33 16.64
C SER A 53 4.72 -5.91 15.75
N THR A 54 3.46 -5.78 16.18
CA THR A 54 2.30 -6.19 15.37
C THR A 54 2.12 -5.30 14.14
N ILE A 55 2.34 -3.99 14.25
CA ILE A 55 2.34 -3.07 13.10
C ILE A 55 3.42 -3.45 12.08
N VAL A 56 4.64 -3.79 12.53
CA VAL A 56 5.74 -4.20 11.65
C VAL A 56 5.43 -5.50 10.91
N GLU A 57 4.86 -6.50 11.59
CA GLU A 57 4.43 -7.75 10.94
C GLU A 57 3.33 -7.49 9.91
N ASN A 58 2.36 -6.63 10.23
CA ASN A 58 1.31 -6.24 9.29
C ASN A 58 1.87 -5.44 8.10
N ASN A 59 2.83 -4.55 8.31
CA ASN A 59 3.56 -3.86 7.23
C ASN A 59 4.13 -4.87 6.24
N ARG A 60 4.81 -5.91 6.73
CA ARG A 60 5.41 -6.95 5.89
C ARG A 60 4.36 -7.71 5.07
N ARG A 61 3.22 -8.05 5.67
CA ARG A 61 2.13 -8.73 4.96
C ARG A 61 1.51 -7.86 3.87
N ILE A 62 1.27 -6.59 4.17
CA ILE A 62 0.72 -5.63 3.20
C ILE A 62 1.74 -5.38 2.09
N GLN A 63 3.03 -5.25 2.41
CA GLN A 63 4.12 -5.12 1.42
C GLN A 63 4.12 -6.25 0.40
N ASN A 64 4.03 -7.50 0.86
CA ASN A 64 3.98 -8.66 -0.05
C ASN A 64 2.76 -8.58 -0.98
N THR A 65 1.60 -8.25 -0.40
CA THR A 65 0.35 -8.08 -1.17
C THR A 65 0.47 -6.97 -2.22
N LEU A 66 1.03 -5.82 -1.84
CA LEU A 66 1.24 -4.68 -2.75
C LEU A 66 2.30 -4.98 -3.81
N LEU A 67 3.33 -5.76 -3.49
CA LEU A 67 4.34 -6.20 -4.46
C LEU A 67 3.73 -7.09 -5.54
N GLU A 68 2.88 -8.04 -5.16
CA GLU A 68 2.15 -8.88 -6.11
C GLU A 68 1.27 -8.02 -7.02
N TYR A 69 0.46 -7.13 -6.44
CA TYR A 69 -0.39 -6.23 -7.20
C TYR A 69 0.40 -5.29 -8.12
N ARG A 70 1.52 -4.74 -7.64
CA ARG A 70 2.46 -3.93 -8.43
C ARG A 70 2.99 -4.69 -9.64
N ASN A 71 3.29 -5.98 -9.48
CA ASN A 71 3.77 -6.80 -10.60
C ASN A 71 2.68 -7.00 -11.66
N VAL A 72 1.41 -7.14 -11.25
CA VAL A 72 0.27 -7.17 -12.17
C VAL A 72 0.13 -5.82 -12.91
N LEU A 73 0.30 -4.69 -12.22
CA LEU A 73 0.26 -3.35 -12.83
C LEU A 73 1.43 -3.09 -13.81
N ASN A 74 2.60 -3.67 -13.56
CA ASN A 74 3.79 -3.51 -14.42
C ASN A 74 3.75 -4.38 -15.67
N ASN A 75 2.98 -5.47 -15.65
CA ASN A 75 2.81 -6.36 -16.79
C ASN A 75 1.32 -6.50 -17.14
N PRO A 76 0.70 -5.43 -17.64
CA PRO A 76 -0.67 -5.53 -18.14
C PRO A 76 -0.62 -6.47 -19.33
N THR A 77 -1.03 -7.73 -19.13
CA THR A 77 -1.47 -8.57 -20.26
C THR A 77 -2.44 -7.71 -21.05
N GLU A 78 -2.28 -7.59 -22.38
CA GLU A 78 -3.04 -6.67 -23.24
C GLU A 78 -4.55 -6.71 -22.93
N CYS A 79 -4.98 -5.89 -21.97
CA CYS A 79 -6.30 -5.87 -21.37
C CYS A 79 -6.99 -4.68 -22.00
N ILE A 80 -7.88 -4.97 -22.95
CA ILE A 80 -8.48 -3.96 -23.82
C ILE A 80 -10.01 -3.93 -23.63
N ASP A 81 -10.53 -4.58 -22.59
CA ASP A 81 -11.96 -4.66 -22.30
C ASP A 81 -12.34 -4.02 -20.95
N LEU A 82 -13.64 -3.70 -20.84
CA LEU A 82 -14.25 -3.07 -19.68
C LEU A 82 -14.16 -3.96 -18.41
N GLU A 83 -14.05 -5.27 -18.57
CA GLU A 83 -13.97 -6.21 -17.44
C GLU A 83 -12.62 -6.07 -16.72
N CYS A 84 -11.54 -5.92 -17.49
CA CYS A 84 -10.23 -5.58 -16.95
C CYS A 84 -10.23 -4.25 -16.20
N ASP A 85 -10.83 -3.20 -16.77
CA ASP A 85 -10.86 -1.88 -16.15
C ASP A 85 -11.61 -1.90 -14.80
N LEU A 86 -12.73 -2.60 -14.73
CA LEU A 86 -13.48 -2.80 -13.50
C LEU A 86 -12.69 -3.64 -12.48
N PHE A 87 -11.97 -4.67 -12.93
CA PHE A 87 -11.10 -5.46 -12.07
C PHE A 87 -9.99 -4.60 -11.45
N PHE A 88 -9.23 -3.87 -12.27
CA PHE A 88 -8.14 -3.01 -11.80
C PHE A 88 -8.65 -1.91 -10.87
N TYR A 89 -9.79 -1.30 -11.17
CA TYR A 89 -10.42 -0.33 -10.29
C TYR A 89 -10.77 -0.92 -8.91
N LYS A 90 -11.41 -2.10 -8.88
CA LYS A 90 -11.81 -2.76 -7.64
C LYS A 90 -10.60 -3.18 -6.81
N GLU A 91 -9.60 -3.80 -7.44
CA GLU A 91 -8.38 -4.22 -6.75
C GLU A 91 -7.59 -3.01 -6.24
N HIS A 92 -7.45 -1.95 -7.04
CA HIS A 92 -6.77 -0.73 -6.60
C HIS A 92 -7.45 -0.13 -5.36
N LYS A 93 -8.78 -0.02 -5.39
CA LYS A 93 -9.57 0.50 -4.27
C LYS A 93 -9.44 -0.36 -3.02
N LYS A 94 -9.46 -1.69 -3.17
CA LYS A 94 -9.27 -2.65 -2.08
C LYS A 94 -7.91 -2.45 -1.42
N TYR A 95 -6.82 -2.41 -2.18
CA TYR A 95 -5.47 -2.23 -1.63
C TYR A 95 -5.25 -0.84 -1.05
N ARG A 96 -5.86 0.19 -1.64
CA ARG A 96 -5.87 1.55 -1.06
C ARG A 96 -6.51 1.56 0.32
N ASN A 97 -7.68 0.95 0.47
CA ASN A 97 -8.40 0.90 1.74
C ASN A 97 -7.60 0.13 2.80
N LEU A 98 -7.02 -1.01 2.43
CA LEU A 98 -6.14 -1.79 3.31
C LEU A 98 -4.96 -0.94 3.82
N TYR A 99 -4.30 -0.21 2.92
CA TYR A 99 -3.20 0.69 3.28
C TYR A 99 -3.66 1.82 4.21
N ILE A 100 -4.77 2.50 3.89
CA ILE A 100 -5.29 3.62 4.71
C ILE A 100 -5.64 3.14 6.12
N GLU A 101 -6.38 2.05 6.24
CA GLU A 101 -6.76 1.47 7.54
C GLU A 101 -5.52 1.15 8.39
N HIS A 102 -4.50 0.55 7.76
CA HIS A 102 -3.26 0.22 8.45
C HIS A 102 -2.48 1.46 8.91
N VAL A 103 -2.38 2.49 8.08
CA VAL A 103 -1.75 3.76 8.44
C VAL A 103 -2.50 4.45 9.60
N ASP A 104 -3.83 4.41 9.59
CA ASP A 104 -4.64 5.01 10.64
C ASP A 104 -4.53 4.25 11.97
N ASN A 105 -4.37 2.92 11.91
CA ASN A 105 -4.06 2.10 13.08
C ASN A 105 -2.69 2.47 13.68
N PHE A 106 -1.66 2.64 12.84
CA PHE A 106 -0.35 3.10 13.28
C PHE A 106 -0.41 4.49 13.93
N LYS A 107 -1.06 5.47 13.28
CA LYS A 107 -1.24 6.82 13.85
C LYS A 107 -1.96 6.79 15.19
N SER A 108 -3.02 5.98 15.30
CA SER A 108 -3.77 5.82 16.53
C SER A 108 -2.92 5.25 17.65
N LEU A 109 -2.07 4.26 17.35
CA LEU A 109 -1.10 3.71 18.30
C LEU A 109 -0.09 4.78 18.76
N LYS A 110 0.46 5.54 17.82
CA LYS A 110 1.42 6.61 18.13
C LYS A 110 0.81 7.70 19.02
N ASN A 111 -0.45 8.06 18.78
CA ASN A 111 -1.17 9.02 19.62
C ASN A 111 -1.40 8.51 21.06
N LYS A 112 -1.42 7.20 21.32
CA LYS A 112 -1.48 6.67 22.69
C LYS A 112 -0.18 6.91 23.48
N MET A 113 0.93 7.19 22.80
CA MET A 113 2.21 7.47 23.44
C MET A 113 2.39 8.94 23.81
N SER A 114 1.73 9.85 23.08
CA SER A 114 1.79 11.30 23.29
C SER A 114 0.98 11.72 24.52
#